data_AF-A0A7K1TH63-F1
#
_entry.id   AF-A0A7K1TH63-F1
#
_cell.length_a   1.000
_cell.length_b   1.000
_cell.length_c   1.000
_cell.angle_alpha   90.00
_cell.angle_beta   90.00
_cell.angle_gamma   90.00
#
_symmetry.space_group_name_H-M   'P 1'
#
loop_
_entity.id
_entity.type
_entity.pdbx_description
1 polymer ?
#
loop_
_entity_poly.entity_id
_entity_poly.type
_entity_poly.pdbx_seq_one_letter_code
_entity_poly.pdbx_strand_id
1 'polypeptide(L)'
;MFCPSRAQAQASVAGLVPDSTDMRYQTIDLNVTLKNMHLWRGFKVTNAALIAADLHYTTRNEHFSTGLWGGSGFTGEYKEFDYYASYSKGRFLLALWDINNFSSYPDANIFSYDRVGTSRTWQWPTR
;
A
#
# COMPACT_ATOMS: atom_id res chain seq x y z
N MET A 1 -7.06 2.82 -18.75
CA MET A 1 -8.01 3.75 -18.10
C MET A 1 -8.51 3.04 -16.85
N PHE A 2 -7.88 3.29 -15.70
CA PHE A 2 -8.19 2.63 -14.44
C PHE A 2 -8.85 3.64 -13.52
N CYS A 3 -10.14 3.43 -13.24
CA CYS A 3 -10.87 4.09 -12.16
C CYS A 3 -10.75 3.17 -10.94
N PRO A 4 -10.13 3.59 -9.82
CA PRO A 4 -10.05 2.71 -8.66
C PRO A 4 -11.39 2.74 -7.92
N SER A 5 -12.13 1.64 -8.01
CA SER A 5 -13.24 1.34 -7.09
C SER A 5 -12.67 1.11 -5.69
N ARG A 6 -13.03 2.00 -4.76
CA ARG A 6 -12.75 1.86 -3.32
C ARG A 6 -13.37 0.56 -2.78
N ALA A 7 -12.52 -0.35 -2.31
CA ALA A 7 -12.86 -1.31 -1.27
C ALA A 7 -11.59 -1.76 -0.55
N GLN A 8 -11.10 -0.93 0.38
CA GLN A 8 -10.26 -1.40 1.48
C GLN A 8 -10.92 -0.93 2.78
N ALA A 9 -11.15 -1.86 3.70
CA ALA A 9 -11.69 -1.54 5.01
C ALA A 9 -10.61 -0.76 5.78
N GLN A 10 -10.85 0.53 5.95
CA GLN A 10 -9.94 1.50 6.54
C GLN A 10 -10.46 1.84 7.93
N ALA A 11 -9.76 1.37 8.97
CA ALA A 11 -10.06 1.79 10.33
C ALA A 11 -9.39 3.17 10.56
N SER A 12 -10.11 4.24 10.25
CA SER A 12 -9.74 5.59 10.66
C SER A 12 -10.07 5.77 12.14
N VAL A 13 -9.06 5.95 12.99
CA VAL A 13 -9.28 6.45 14.35
C VAL A 13 -9.64 7.94 14.21
N ALA A 14 -10.94 8.22 14.18
CA ALA A 14 -11.46 9.57 14.21
C ALA A 14 -11.04 10.22 15.54
N GLY A 15 -10.07 11.13 15.46
CA GLY A 15 -9.67 11.98 16.56
C GLY A 15 -10.86 12.73 17.14
N LEU A 16 -10.88 12.73 18.47
CA LEU A 16 -11.87 13.30 19.39
C LEU A 16 -12.42 14.67 18.96
N VAL A 17 -13.75 14.72 18.85
CA VAL A 17 -14.67 15.87 18.80
C VAL A 17 -14.09 17.23 18.39
N PRO A 18 -14.29 17.63 17.12
CA PRO A 18 -14.29 19.02 16.73
C PRO A 18 -15.66 19.67 16.92
N ASP A 19 -15.76 20.62 17.85
CA ASP A 19 -16.90 21.53 17.98
C ASP A 19 -17.13 22.32 16.66
N SER A 20 -18.40 22.62 16.47
CA SER A 20 -19.17 23.02 15.29
C SER A 20 -18.69 24.26 14.51
N THR A 21 -18.86 24.19 13.18
CA THR A 21 -18.78 25.29 12.18
C THR A 21 -17.41 25.82 11.72
N ASP A 22 -16.40 24.96 11.59
CA ASP A 22 -15.25 25.25 10.72
C ASP A 22 -15.10 24.13 9.70
N MET A 23 -15.08 24.45 8.40
CA MET A 23 -14.73 23.50 7.34
C MET A 23 -13.25 23.12 7.51
N ARG A 24 -12.96 22.22 8.45
CA ARG A 24 -11.61 21.83 8.83
C ARG A 24 -10.93 21.17 7.64
N TYR A 25 -10.18 21.99 6.91
CA TYR A 25 -9.27 21.56 5.87
C TYR A 25 -8.23 20.61 6.49
N GLN A 26 -8.45 19.30 6.34
CA GLN A 26 -7.53 18.26 6.78
C GLN A 26 -6.43 18.10 5.72
N THR A 27 -5.20 18.32 6.17
CA THR A 27 -4.00 18.26 5.34
C THR A 27 -3.19 17.01 5.58
N ILE A 28 -3.39 16.37 6.73
CA ILE A 28 -2.57 15.28 7.24
C ILE A 28 -3.49 14.08 7.38
N ASP A 29 -3.10 12.99 6.75
CA ASP A 29 -3.82 11.72 6.76
C ASP A 29 -2.89 10.62 7.27
N LEU A 30 -3.41 9.80 8.17
CA LEU A 30 -2.73 8.62 8.71
C LEU A 30 -3.51 7.36 8.35
N ASN A 31 -2.86 6.45 7.65
CA ASN A 31 -3.42 5.18 7.21
C ASN A 31 -2.64 4.03 7.83
N VAL A 32 -3.34 3.15 8.55
CA VAL A 32 -2.76 1.91 9.07
C VAL A 32 -3.38 0.74 8.34
N THR A 33 -2.56 -0.17 7.83
CA THR A 33 -2.99 -1.33 7.06
C THR A 33 -2.39 -2.61 7.60
N LEU A 34 -3.23 -3.64 7.73
CA LEU A 34 -2.80 -5.02 7.96
C LEU A 34 -2.89 -5.78 6.63
N LYS A 35 -1.80 -6.40 6.20
CA LYS A 35 -1.74 -7.14 4.93
C LYS A 35 -1.23 -8.55 5.21
N ASN A 36 -1.80 -9.56 4.53
CA ASN A 36 -1.25 -10.92 4.57
C ASN A 36 0.02 -11.07 3.69
N MET A 37 0.14 -10.23 2.65
CA MET A 37 1.30 -10.16 1.77
C MET A 37 1.48 -8.73 1.25
N HIS A 38 2.69 -8.36 0.82
CA HIS A 38 2.96 -7.05 0.22
C HIS A 38 3.63 -7.16 -1.13
N LEU A 39 2.91 -6.63 -2.13
CA LEU A 39 3.33 -6.48 -3.51
C LEU A 39 3.56 -4.99 -3.78
N TRP A 40 4.68 -4.66 -4.42
CA TRP A 40 4.99 -3.31 -4.85
C TRP A 40 5.61 -3.34 -6.25
N ARG A 41 5.01 -2.58 -7.19
CA ARG A 41 5.49 -2.43 -8.58
C ARG A 41 5.77 -3.76 -9.31
N GLY A 42 5.02 -4.81 -9.01
CA GLY A 42 5.18 -6.14 -9.61
C GLY A 42 6.18 -7.05 -8.91
N PHE A 43 6.84 -6.59 -7.85
CA PHE A 43 7.72 -7.38 -6.99
C PHE A 43 7.02 -7.75 -5.69
N LYS A 44 7.16 -9.01 -5.26
CA LYS A 44 6.68 -9.44 -3.94
C LYS A 44 7.78 -9.08 -2.97
N VAL A 45 7.43 -8.18 -2.07
CA VAL A 45 8.33 -7.58 -1.10
C VAL A 45 8.35 -8.44 0.16
N THR A 46 7.21 -9.02 0.54
CA THR A 46 7.13 -10.06 1.57
C THR A 46 5.91 -10.98 1.40
N ASN A 47 6.07 -12.23 1.86
CA ASN A 47 5.02 -13.26 1.95
C ASN A 47 4.40 -13.36 3.33
N ALA A 48 5.00 -12.70 4.29
CA ALA A 48 4.52 -12.71 5.65
C ALA A 48 3.41 -11.67 5.80
N ALA A 49 2.51 -11.94 6.75
CA ALA A 49 1.63 -10.91 7.25
C ALA A 49 2.47 -9.75 7.78
N LEU A 50 2.02 -8.53 7.52
CA LEU A 50 2.69 -7.30 7.94
C LEU A 50 1.68 -6.25 8.37
N ILE A 51 2.15 -5.36 9.22
CA ILE A 51 1.49 -4.10 9.53
C ILE A 51 2.26 -2.96 8.86
N ALA A 52 1.53 -2.02 8.28
CA ALA A 52 2.09 -0.83 7.67
C ALA A 52 1.36 0.42 8.14
N ALA A 53 2.08 1.53 8.19
CA ALA A 53 1.55 2.85 8.42
C ALA A 53 2.01 3.78 7.29
N ASP A 54 1.12 4.67 6.86
CA ASP A 54 1.36 5.71 5.88
C ASP A 54 0.87 7.02 6.47
N LEU A 55 1.78 7.98 6.64
CA LEU A 55 1.48 9.32 7.09
C LEU A 55 1.80 10.25 5.92
N HIS A 56 0.80 10.96 5.41
CA HIS A 56 1.02 11.89 4.32
C HIS A 56 0.35 13.23 4.55
N TYR A 57 0.96 14.24 3.95
CA TYR A 57 0.52 15.61 3.93
C TYR A 57 0.23 16.01 2.48
N THR A 58 -0.93 16.62 2.25
CA THR A 58 -1.32 17.20 0.95
C THR A 58 -1.64 18.68 1.10
N THR A 59 -1.18 19.50 0.16
CA THR A 59 -1.42 20.95 0.13
C THR A 59 -2.85 21.31 -0.26
N ARG A 60 -3.30 22.55 0.06
CA ARG A 60 -4.69 23.03 -0.19
C ARG A 60 -5.15 22.91 -1.63
N ASN A 61 -4.21 23.08 -2.53
CA ASN A 61 -4.44 23.02 -3.96
C ASN A 61 -4.27 21.61 -4.52
N GLU A 62 -4.04 20.59 -3.68
CA GLU A 62 -3.85 19.18 -4.03
C GLU A 62 -2.72 18.93 -5.04
N HIS A 63 -1.85 19.93 -5.23
CA HIS A 63 -0.78 19.85 -6.22
C HIS A 63 0.47 19.20 -5.68
N PHE A 64 0.70 19.27 -4.38
CA PHE A 64 1.88 18.71 -3.74
C PHE A 64 1.47 17.80 -2.59
N SER A 65 2.04 16.60 -2.57
CA SER A 65 1.87 15.66 -1.48
C SER A 65 3.21 15.07 -1.08
N THR A 66 3.46 14.95 0.21
CA THR A 66 4.65 14.31 0.78
C THR A 66 4.23 13.34 1.86
N GLY A 67 4.98 12.27 2.07
CA GLY A 67 4.62 11.28 3.06
C GLY A 67 5.74 10.36 3.48
N LEU A 68 5.46 9.65 4.55
CA LEU A 68 6.29 8.62 5.14
C LEU A 68 5.50 7.33 5.10
N TRP A 69 6.13 6.27 4.61
CA TRP A 69 5.57 4.93 4.62
C TRP A 69 6.47 4.02 5.45
N GLY A 70 5.88 3.19 6.30
CA GLY A 70 6.64 2.24 7.11
C GLY A 70 5.90 0.91 7.21
N GLY A 71 6.62 -0.18 7.03
CA GLY A 71 6.08 -1.53 7.08
C GLY A 71 6.97 -2.47 7.89
N SER A 72 6.36 -3.34 8.69
CA SER A 72 7.06 -4.41 9.38
C SER A 72 6.26 -5.71 9.33
N GLY A 73 6.94 -6.79 8.94
CA GLY A 73 6.40 -8.15 8.96
C GLY A 73 6.36 -8.74 10.37
N PHE A 74 5.41 -9.63 10.64
CA PHE A 74 5.33 -10.34 11.92
C PHE A 74 6.37 -11.46 12.07
N THR A 75 7.00 -11.88 10.98
CA THR A 75 8.05 -12.90 10.99
C THR A 75 9.45 -12.33 11.27
N GLY A 76 9.61 -11.00 11.33
CA GLY A 76 10.90 -10.33 11.54
C GLY A 76 11.76 -10.16 10.27
N GLU A 77 11.42 -10.87 9.20
CA GLU A 77 12.18 -10.86 7.94
C GLU A 77 12.00 -9.58 7.11
N TYR A 78 10.93 -8.81 7.34
CA TYR A 78 10.58 -7.65 6.54
C TYR A 78 10.49 -6.38 7.38
N LYS A 79 11.27 -5.36 7.02
CA LYS A 79 11.17 -4.00 7.54
C LYS A 79 11.53 -3.00 6.46
N GLU A 80 10.69 -1.99 6.28
CA GLU A 80 10.86 -0.96 5.26
C GLU A 80 10.39 0.39 5.81
N PHE A 81 11.11 1.44 5.42
CA PHE A 81 10.77 2.81 5.78
C PHE A 81 11.13 3.73 4.62
N ASP A 82 10.12 4.37 4.06
CA ASP A 82 10.22 5.17 2.85
C ASP A 82 9.77 6.60 3.12
N TYR A 83 10.32 7.51 2.32
CA TYR A 83 9.82 8.86 2.20
C TYR A 83 9.59 9.17 0.74
N TYR A 84 8.48 9.87 0.49
CA TYR A 84 8.08 10.19 -0.86
C TYR A 84 7.54 11.61 -0.96
N ALA A 85 7.70 12.18 -2.14
CA ALA A 85 7.11 13.46 -2.51
C ALA A 85 6.54 13.33 -3.92
N SER A 86 5.44 14.02 -4.17
CA SER A 86 4.79 14.03 -5.46
C SER A 86 4.22 15.40 -5.78
N TYR A 87 4.20 15.69 -7.08
CA TYR A 87 3.61 16.88 -7.64
C TYR A 87 2.66 16.50 -8.76
N SER A 88 1.44 17.04 -8.73
CA SER A 88 0.40 16.79 -9.72
C SER A 88 -0.26 18.09 -10.15
N LYS A 89 -0.29 18.35 -11.46
CA LYS A 89 -1.01 19.49 -12.03
C LYS A 89 -1.59 19.14 -13.39
N GLY A 90 -2.93 19.08 -13.47
CA GLY A 90 -3.63 18.70 -14.70
C GLY A 90 -3.30 17.26 -15.10
N ARG A 91 -2.58 17.08 -16.21
CA ARG A 91 -2.14 15.75 -16.70
C ARG A 91 -0.68 15.43 -16.37
N PHE A 92 0.03 16.36 -15.74
CA PHE A 92 1.42 16.15 -15.32
C PHE A 92 1.45 15.58 -13.91
N LEU A 93 2.18 14.47 -13.74
CA LEU A 93 2.43 13.85 -12.45
C LEU A 93 3.91 13.50 -12.35
N LEU A 94 4.53 13.91 -11.25
CA LEU A 94 5.90 13.56 -10.88
C LEU A 94 5.87 13.00 -9.47
N ALA A 95 6.56 11.89 -9.24
CA ALA A 95 6.70 11.30 -7.92
C ALA A 95 8.14 10.85 -7.70
N LEU A 96 8.69 11.22 -6.54
CA LEU A 96 10.00 10.84 -6.06
C LEU A 96 9.79 9.96 -4.83
N TRP A 97 10.45 8.81 -4.81
CA TRP A 97 10.37 7.83 -3.74
C TRP A 97 11.80 7.44 -3.41
N ASP A 98 12.17 7.60 -2.14
CA ASP A 98 13.33 6.92 -1.60
C ASP A 98 12.82 5.71 -0.84
N ILE A 99 13.20 4.53 -1.33
CA ILE A 99 12.67 3.26 -0.88
C ILE A 99 13.77 2.56 -0.10
N ASN A 100 13.63 2.51 1.21
CA ASN A 100 14.65 1.93 2.08
C ASN A 100 14.15 0.62 2.70
N ASN A 101 14.37 -0.43 1.93
CA ASN A 101 14.05 -1.79 2.32
C ASN A 101 15.27 -2.44 2.98
N PHE A 102 15.12 -2.85 4.24
CA PHE A 102 16.21 -3.43 5.04
C PHE A 102 16.19 -4.97 5.03
N SER A 103 15.42 -5.58 4.14
CA SER A 103 15.26 -7.03 4.04
C SER A 103 15.90 -7.60 2.78
N SER A 104 16.46 -8.81 2.89
CA SER A 104 16.92 -9.59 1.75
C SER A 104 15.78 -10.50 1.30
N TYR A 105 14.98 -10.07 0.33
CA TYR A 105 13.92 -10.90 -0.23
C TYR A 105 14.33 -11.45 -1.61
N PRO A 106 14.45 -12.78 -1.80
CA PRO A 106 14.81 -13.37 -3.08
C PRO A 106 13.69 -13.24 -4.12
N ASP A 107 14.03 -13.44 -5.39
CA ASP A 107 13.16 -13.20 -6.55
C ASP A 107 11.73 -13.73 -6.38
N ALA A 108 10.79 -12.82 -6.66
CA ALA A 108 9.38 -13.05 -6.50
C ALA A 108 8.77 -13.71 -7.75
N ASN A 109 8.43 -15.00 -7.67
CA ASN A 109 7.74 -15.71 -8.75
C ASN A 109 6.21 -15.59 -8.63
N ILE A 110 5.65 -14.42 -8.98
CA ILE A 110 4.25 -14.04 -8.67
C ILE A 110 3.25 -14.45 -9.75
N PHE A 111 3.74 -14.89 -10.91
CA PHE A 111 2.92 -15.35 -12.02
C PHE A 111 3.57 -16.53 -12.75
N SER A 112 4.25 -17.42 -12.01
CA SER A 112 4.67 -18.72 -12.58
C SER A 112 3.44 -19.56 -12.85
N TYR A 113 2.91 -19.42 -14.05
CA TYR A 113 1.92 -20.35 -14.57
C TYR A 113 2.65 -21.57 -15.14
N ASP A 114 2.55 -22.70 -14.46
CA ASP A 114 2.91 -24.01 -15.01
C ASP A 114 1.63 -24.76 -15.35
N ARG A 115 1.48 -25.20 -16.61
CA ARG A 115 0.31 -25.95 -17.03
C ARG A 115 0.18 -27.27 -16.26
N VAL A 116 1.28 -27.91 -15.86
CA VAL A 116 1.24 -29.22 -15.18
C VAL A 116 1.03 -29.06 -13.67
N GLY A 117 1.69 -28.09 -13.03
CA GLY A 117 1.55 -27.83 -11.59
C GLY A 117 0.39 -26.91 -11.19
N THR A 118 0.00 -25.95 -12.04
CA THR A 118 -0.99 -24.90 -11.73
C THR A 118 -2.38 -25.20 -12.28
N SER A 119 -2.53 -26.05 -13.32
CA SER A 119 -3.85 -26.46 -13.83
C SER A 119 -4.34 -27.77 -13.21
N ARG A 120 -4.84 -27.71 -11.97
CA ARG A 120 -5.70 -28.76 -11.41
C ARG A 120 -7.13 -28.26 -11.34
N THR A 121 -7.83 -28.32 -12.46
CA THR A 121 -9.28 -28.27 -12.48
C THR A 121 -9.81 -29.54 -11.81
N TRP A 122 -10.68 -29.35 -10.83
CA TRP A 122 -11.41 -30.37 -10.06
C TRP A 122 -11.86 -31.54 -10.96
N GLN A 123 -11.25 -32.72 -10.79
CA GLN A 123 -11.76 -33.95 -11.39
C GLN A 123 -12.84 -34.53 -10.47
N TRP A 124 -14.06 -34.62 -10.98
CA TRP A 124 -15.12 -35.40 -10.36
C TRP A 124 -14.69 -36.87 -10.24
N PRO A 125 -14.99 -37.57 -9.13
CA PRO A 125 -14.79 -39.00 -9.07
C PRO A 125 -15.74 -39.66 -10.08
N THR A 126 -15.20 -40.20 -11.16
CA THR A 126 -15.94 -41.17 -11.98
C THR A 126 -16.06 -42.45 -11.17
N ARG A 127 -17.31 -42.88 -11.05
CA ARG A 127 -17.78 -44.03 -10.27
C ARG A 127 -17.11 -45.33 -10.69
#